data_AF-A0A445EX44-F1
#
_entry.id   AF-A0A445EX44-F1
#
_cell.length_a   1.000
_cell.length_b   1.000
_cell.length_c   1.000
_cell.angle_alpha   90.00
_cell.angle_beta   90.00
_cell.angle_gamma   90.00
#
_symmetry.space_group_name_H-M   'P 1'
#
loop_
_entity.id
_entity.type
_entity.pdbx_description
1 polymer ?
#
loop_
_entity_poly.entity_id
_entity_poly.type
_entity_poly.pdbx_seq_one_letter_code
_entity_poly.pdbx_strand_id
1 'polypeptide(L)'
;MVLSIQGASNSVEEVVFSFYTDEEVKKNSRVKITNANLLDTIGVPAPGGLYDPALGPSEEKLPCKTCGQLYHLCPGHFGHIELVSPVYNPLMISLLRNILQRTCFTCCHFRANKELVNISP
;
A
#
# COMPACT_ATOMS: atom_id res chain seq x y z
N MET A 1 -18.75 -28.32 6.10
CA MET A 1 -17.54 -28.49 5.26
C MET A 1 -16.44 -27.67 5.91
N VAL A 2 -15.60 -28.31 6.70
CA VAL A 2 -14.57 -27.66 7.54
C VAL A 2 -13.45 -27.25 6.58
N LEU A 3 -13.26 -25.95 6.35
CA LEU A 3 -12.06 -25.46 5.69
C LEU A 3 -10.90 -25.66 6.67
N SER A 4 -10.10 -26.69 6.40
CA SER A 4 -8.87 -26.99 7.11
C SER A 4 -8.02 -25.72 7.19
N ILE A 5 -7.86 -25.17 8.40
CA ILE A 5 -6.73 -24.30 8.68
C ILE A 5 -5.46 -25.15 8.52
N GLN A 6 -4.87 -25.13 7.33
CA GLN A 6 -3.48 -25.56 7.18
C GLN A 6 -2.65 -24.53 7.95
N GLY A 7 -2.45 -24.80 9.24
CA GLY A 7 -1.53 -24.05 10.07
C GLY A 7 -0.15 -24.19 9.44
N ALA A 8 0.29 -23.16 8.72
CA ALA A 8 1.67 -23.08 8.28
C ALA A 8 2.53 -23.03 9.54
N SER A 9 3.34 -24.07 9.77
CA SER A 9 4.31 -24.15 10.87
C SER A 9 5.53 -23.25 10.67
N ASN A 10 5.42 -22.24 9.80
CA ASN A 10 6.51 -21.38 9.42
C ASN A 10 6.64 -20.25 10.44
N SER A 11 7.83 -20.06 10.98
CA SER A 11 8.21 -18.93 11.82
C SER A 11 8.83 -17.82 10.97
N VAL A 12 8.67 -16.57 11.39
CA VAL A 12 9.33 -15.43 10.74
C VAL A 12 10.82 -15.46 11.06
N GLU A 13 11.67 -15.59 10.05
CA GLU A 13 13.13 -15.62 10.20
C GLU A 13 13.76 -14.21 10.10
N GLU A 14 13.25 -13.38 9.19
CA GLU A 14 13.76 -12.03 8.92
C GLU A 14 12.61 -11.08 8.52
N VAL A 15 12.79 -9.79 8.78
CA VAL A 15 11.91 -8.72 8.30
C VAL A 15 12.75 -7.70 7.53
N VAL A 16 12.43 -7.53 6.24
CA VAL A 16 13.09 -6.56 5.36
C VAL A 16 12.15 -5.40 5.10
N PHE A 17 12.70 -4.17 5.16
CA PHE A 17 11.95 -2.95 4.90
C PHE A 17 12.29 -2.40 3.51
N SER A 18 11.25 -2.01 2.77
CA SER A 18 11.37 -1.36 1.48
C SER A 18 10.16 -0.43 1.25
N PHE A 19 10.17 0.28 0.13
CA PHE A 19 9.01 1.04 -0.33
C PHE A 19 8.22 0.22 -1.34
N TYR A 20 6.90 0.35 -1.31
CA TYR A 20 6.04 -0.21 -2.35
C TYR A 20 6.25 0.51 -3.68
N THR A 21 6.30 -0.25 -4.78
CA THR A 21 6.14 0.31 -6.13
C THR A 21 4.66 0.55 -6.46
N ASP A 22 4.38 1.38 -7.47
CA ASP A 22 3.02 1.63 -7.94
C ASP A 22 2.31 0.34 -8.37
N GLU A 23 3.05 -0.59 -8.99
CA GLU A 23 2.54 -1.90 -9.40
C GLU A 23 2.20 -2.77 -8.19
N GLU A 24 3.03 -2.76 -7.15
CA GLU A 24 2.77 -3.52 -5.92
C GLU A 24 1.55 -2.99 -5.17
N VAL A 25 1.40 -1.66 -5.08
CA VAL A 25 0.20 -1.03 -4.50
C VAL A 25 -1.04 -1.45 -5.28
N LYS A 26 -1.01 -1.36 -6.62
CA LYS A 26 -2.15 -1.75 -7.48
C LYS A 26 -2.46 -3.24 -7.38
N LYS A 27 -1.43 -4.10 -7.36
CA LYS A 27 -1.57 -5.56 -7.25
C LYS A 27 -2.18 -5.99 -5.92
N ASN A 28 -1.81 -5.33 -4.83
CA ASN A 28 -2.34 -5.64 -3.48
C ASN A 28 -3.68 -4.97 -3.19
N SER A 29 -4.10 -4.02 -4.03
CA SER A 29 -5.35 -3.29 -3.84
C SER A 29 -6.57 -4.05 -4.36
N ARG A 30 -7.68 -3.99 -3.60
CA ARG A 30 -8.98 -4.55 -3.98
C ARG A 30 -9.94 -3.51 -4.52
N VAL A 31 -9.77 -2.25 -4.12
CA VAL A 31 -10.65 -1.15 -4.48
C VAL A 31 -9.81 0.07 -4.83
N LYS A 32 -10.09 0.66 -6.00
CA LYS A 32 -9.65 2.02 -6.32
C LYS A 32 -10.63 3.00 -5.71
N ILE A 33 -10.18 3.84 -4.79
CA ILE A 33 -11.01 4.84 -4.13
C ILE A 33 -11.15 6.03 -5.08
N THR A 34 -12.40 6.34 -5.44
CA THR A 34 -12.75 7.43 -6.37
C THR A 34 -13.75 8.40 -5.77
N ASN A 35 -14.38 8.05 -4.65
CA ASN A 35 -15.38 8.84 -3.97
C ASN A 35 -14.89 9.24 -2.58
N ALA A 36 -14.88 10.54 -2.30
CA ALA A 36 -14.48 11.07 -0.99
C ALA A 36 -15.60 10.95 0.06
N ASN A 37 -16.86 10.78 -0.38
CA ASN A 37 -17.99 10.62 0.53
C ASN A 37 -17.94 9.22 1.16
N LEU A 38 -18.16 9.14 2.47
CA LEU A 38 -18.15 7.88 3.21
C LEU A 38 -19.45 7.11 3.03
N LEU A 39 -20.57 7.83 3.15
CA LEU A 39 -21.94 7.30 3.06
C LEU A 39 -22.71 8.10 2.02
N ASP A 40 -23.70 7.47 1.41
CA ASP A 40 -24.69 8.13 0.55
C ASP A 40 -25.80 8.80 1.36
N THR A 41 -26.81 9.34 0.67
CA THR A 41 -27.92 10.07 1.30
C THR A 41 -28.84 9.19 2.16
N ILE A 42 -28.75 7.86 2.04
CA ILE A 42 -29.53 6.90 2.82
C ILE A 42 -28.70 6.22 3.92
N GLY A 43 -27.44 6.64 4.10
CA GLY A 43 -26.55 6.15 5.15
C GLY A 43 -25.83 4.85 4.82
N VAL A 44 -25.82 4.42 3.56
CA VAL A 44 -25.12 3.22 3.09
C VAL A 44 -23.73 3.61 2.56
N PRO A 45 -22.69 2.76 2.67
CA PRO A 45 -21.39 3.04 2.09
C PRO A 45 -21.44 3.50 0.64
N ALA A 46 -20.85 4.67 0.37
CA ALA A 46 -20.86 5.23 -0.96
C ALA A 46 -20.02 4.35 -1.91
N PRO A 47 -20.51 4.02 -3.12
CA PRO A 47 -19.74 3.26 -4.10
C PRO A 47 -18.39 3.93 -4.41
N GLY A 48 -17.30 3.16 -4.38
CA GLY A 48 -15.94 3.66 -4.59
C GLY A 48 -15.40 4.53 -3.44
N GLY A 49 -16.08 4.53 -2.28
CA GLY A 49 -15.67 5.24 -1.07
C GLY A 49 -14.88 4.38 -0.08
N LEU A 50 -14.54 4.97 1.06
CA LEU A 50 -13.67 4.33 2.06
C LEU A 50 -14.35 3.21 2.87
N TYR A 51 -15.68 3.16 2.91
CA TYR A 51 -16.43 2.08 3.57
C TYR A 51 -16.85 0.96 2.61
N ASP A 52 -16.15 0.82 1.46
CA ASP A 52 -16.43 -0.27 0.54
C ASP A 52 -16.24 -1.65 1.23
N PRO A 53 -17.27 -2.52 1.25
CA PRO A 53 -17.18 -3.83 1.92
C PRO A 53 -16.10 -4.78 1.37
N ALA A 54 -15.50 -4.48 0.22
CA ALA A 54 -14.35 -5.21 -0.30
C ALA A 54 -13.04 -4.90 0.44
N LEU A 55 -12.97 -3.78 1.17
CA LEU A 55 -11.85 -3.46 2.07
C LEU A 55 -11.94 -4.22 3.41
N GLY A 56 -13.12 -4.74 3.71
CA GLY A 56 -13.45 -5.42 4.95
C GLY A 56 -14.83 -4.97 5.43
N PRO A 57 -15.56 -5.82 6.15
CA PRO A 57 -16.88 -5.45 6.67
C PRO A 57 -16.70 -4.47 7.83
N SER A 58 -17.54 -3.43 7.90
CA SER A 58 -17.65 -2.56 9.07
C SER A 58 -18.68 -3.08 10.09
N GLU A 59 -19.53 -4.02 9.68
CA GLU A 59 -20.58 -4.62 10.50
C GLU A 59 -20.32 -6.11 10.72
N GLU A 60 -20.52 -6.59 11.95
CA GLU A 60 -20.21 -7.98 12.35
C GLU A 60 -20.95 -9.06 11.53
N LYS A 61 -22.18 -8.75 11.10
CA LYS A 61 -23.07 -9.70 10.41
C LYS A 61 -22.85 -9.78 8.91
N LEU A 62 -22.09 -8.85 8.34
CA LEU A 62 -21.85 -8.81 6.90
C LEU A 62 -20.49 -9.45 6.58
N PRO A 63 -20.42 -10.38 5.61
CA PRO A 63 -19.15 -10.93 5.17
C PRO A 63 -18.38 -9.94 4.29
N CYS A 64 -17.05 -10.01 4.36
CA CYS A 64 -16.15 -9.28 3.45
C CYS A 64 -16.42 -9.66 1.99
N LYS A 65 -16.54 -8.68 1.08
CA LYS A 65 -16.72 -8.98 -0.35
C LYS A 65 -15.47 -9.56 -1.03
N THR A 66 -14.29 -9.39 -0.42
CA THR A 66 -13.02 -9.92 -0.98
C THR A 66 -12.73 -11.34 -0.52
N CYS A 67 -12.74 -11.60 0.80
CA CYS A 67 -12.35 -12.90 1.34
C CYS A 67 -13.51 -13.77 1.85
N GLY A 68 -14.73 -13.23 1.90
CA GLY A 68 -15.92 -13.93 2.39
C GLY A 68 -15.98 -14.15 3.91
N GLN A 69 -14.95 -13.76 4.65
CA GLN A 69 -14.90 -13.91 6.10
C GLN A 69 -15.74 -12.85 6.82
N LEU A 70 -16.27 -13.20 7.99
CA LEU A 70 -16.94 -12.27 8.90
C LEU A 70 -15.93 -11.34 9.59
N TYR A 71 -16.43 -10.29 10.23
CA TYR A 71 -15.65 -9.21 10.84
C TYR A 71 -14.42 -9.68 11.65
N HIS A 72 -14.60 -10.60 12.61
CA HIS A 72 -13.51 -11.04 13.48
C HIS A 72 -12.45 -11.91 12.79
N LEU A 73 -12.74 -12.46 11.61
CA LEU A 73 -11.85 -13.35 10.87
C LEU A 73 -11.25 -12.68 9.62
N CYS A 74 -11.68 -11.46 9.29
CA CYS A 74 -11.17 -10.71 8.17
C CYS A 74 -9.92 -9.92 8.60
N PRO A 75 -8.76 -10.09 7.94
CA PRO A 75 -7.56 -9.32 8.25
C PRO A 75 -7.62 -7.87 7.72
N GLY A 76 -8.67 -7.51 6.97
CA GLY A 76 -8.74 -6.29 6.18
C GLY A 76 -8.01 -6.42 4.84
N HIS A 77 -8.36 -5.53 3.91
CA HIS A 77 -7.79 -5.50 2.57
C HIS A 77 -7.45 -4.08 2.14
N PHE A 78 -6.38 -3.93 1.39
CA PHE A 78 -5.91 -2.62 0.95
C PHE A 78 -6.78 -2.05 -0.17
N GLY A 79 -7.04 -0.76 -0.08
CA GLY A 79 -7.49 0.09 -1.19
C GLY A 79 -6.31 0.92 -1.69
N HIS A 80 -6.48 1.60 -2.83
CA HIS A 80 -5.54 2.60 -3.30
C HIS A 80 -6.25 3.83 -3.84
N ILE A 81 -5.59 4.98 -3.69
CA ILE A 81 -5.99 6.23 -4.34
C ILE A 81 -4.97 6.50 -5.44
N GLU A 82 -5.44 6.63 -6.67
CA GLU A 82 -4.58 7.03 -7.78
C GLU A 82 -4.47 8.55 -7.80
N LEU A 83 -3.25 9.04 -7.57
CA LEU A 83 -2.97 10.47 -7.60
C LEU A 83 -2.88 10.95 -9.05
N VAL A 84 -3.37 12.17 -9.31
CA VAL A 84 -3.35 12.78 -10.65
C VAL A 84 -1.95 13.18 -11.13
N SER A 85 -1.00 13.25 -10.21
CA SER A 85 0.40 13.65 -10.46
C SER A 85 1.29 13.00 -9.42
N PRO A 86 2.59 12.76 -9.72
CA PRO A 86 3.56 12.37 -8.70
C PRO A 86 3.58 13.37 -7.55
N VAL A 87 3.61 12.85 -6.32
CA VAL A 87 3.70 13.65 -5.08
C VAL A 87 4.88 13.15 -4.27
N TYR A 88 5.69 14.06 -3.75
CA TYR A 88 6.80 13.71 -2.88
C TYR A 88 6.28 13.19 -1.54
N ASN A 89 6.83 12.07 -1.07
CA ASN A 89 6.58 11.61 0.29
C ASN A 89 7.23 12.61 1.27
N PRO A 90 6.45 13.31 2.12
CA PRO A 90 6.98 14.34 3.02
C PRO A 90 8.03 13.80 4.00
N LEU A 91 7.91 12.54 4.40
CA LEU A 91 8.86 11.90 5.32
C LEU A 91 10.23 11.64 4.67
N MET A 92 10.28 11.57 3.34
CA MET A 92 11.49 11.28 2.57
C MET A 92 12.12 12.52 1.93
N ILE A 93 11.54 13.72 2.15
CA ILE A 93 12.00 14.94 1.48
C ILE A 93 13.46 15.27 1.81
N SER A 94 13.90 15.00 3.04
CA SER A 94 15.28 15.21 3.48
C SER A 94 16.26 14.30 2.75
N LEU A 95 15.90 13.02 2.58
CA LEU A 95 16.70 12.05 1.83
C LEU A 95 16.77 12.43 0.35
N LEU A 96 15.63 12.78 -0.25
CA LEU A 96 15.56 13.24 -1.63
C LEU A 96 16.46 14.45 -1.85
N ARG A 97 16.37 15.48 -1.00
CA ARG A 97 17.22 16.67 -1.09
C ARG A 97 18.71 16.30 -1.06
N ASN A 98 19.12 15.39 -0.16
CA ASN A 98 20.51 14.96 -0.06
C ASN A 98 20.99 14.24 -1.33
N ILE A 99 20.15 13.39 -1.93
CA ILE A 99 20.46 12.72 -3.20
C ILE A 99 20.59 13.76 -4.32
N LEU A 100 19.60 14.65 -4.46
CA LEU A 100 19.57 15.68 -5.50
C LEU A 100 20.78 16.63 -5.45
N GLN A 101 21.20 17.05 -4.25
CA GLN A 101 22.38 17.89 -4.07
C GLN A 101 23.69 17.21 -4.49
N ARG A 102 23.71 15.88 -4.44
CA ARG A 102 24.87 15.06 -4.79
C ARG A 102 24.80 14.55 -6.23
N THR A 103 23.75 14.83 -6.99
CA THR A 103 23.59 14.38 -8.37
C THR A 103 23.84 15.52 -9.37
N CYS A 104 24.47 15.21 -10.49
CA CYS A 104 24.55 16.11 -11.64
C CYS A 104 23.29 15.94 -12.49
N PHE A 105 22.51 17.00 -12.69
CA PHE A 105 21.26 16.94 -13.47
C PHE A 105 21.45 16.84 -14.98
N THR A 106 22.67 17.04 -15.48
CA THR A 106 22.97 16.91 -16.91
C THR A 106 23.33 15.47 -17.30
N CYS A 107 24.13 14.78 -16.48
CA CYS A 107 24.54 13.40 -16.77
C CYS A 107 23.89 12.34 -15.86
N CYS A 108 23.09 12.76 -14.87
CA CYS A 108 22.41 11.89 -13.89
C CYS A 108 23.35 10.99 -13.06
N HIS A 109 24.62 11.37 -12.90
CA HIS A 109 25.57 10.67 -12.03
C HIS A 109 25.78 11.42 -10.72
N PHE A 110 26.20 10.70 -9.67
CA PHE A 110 26.67 11.32 -8.45
C PHE A 110 27.95 12.14 -8.71
N ARG A 111 28.05 13.30 -8.06
CA ARG A 111 29.19 14.23 -8.08
C ARG A 111 30.31 13.72 -7.17
N ALA A 112 30.73 12.49 -7.38
CA ALA A 112 31.75 11.80 -6.61
C ALA A 112 32.56 10.85 -7.50
N ASN A 113 33.77 10.50 -7.08
CA ASN A 113 34.57 9.49 -7.78
C ASN A 113 33.88 8.12 -7.74
N LYS A 114 34.06 7.32 -8.79
CA LYS A 114 33.41 6.00 -8.93
C LYS A 114 33.71 5.06 -7.76
N GLU A 115 34.92 5.13 -7.21
CA GLU A 115 35.36 4.36 -6.04
C GLU A 115 34.52 4.64 -4.79
N LEU A 116 34.04 5.88 -4.62
CA LEU A 116 33.21 6.29 -3.48
C LEU A 116 31.72 5.96 -3.68
N VAL A 117 31.30 5.74 -4.92
CA VAL A 117 29.91 5.46 -5.27
C VAL A 117 29.64 3.96 -5.28
N ASN A 118 30.58 3.16 -5.78
CA ASN A 118 30.47 1.70 -5.85
C ASN A 118 30.93 1.05 -4.54
N ILE A 119 30.31 1.45 -3.43
CA ILE A 119 30.50 0.74 -2.16
C ILE A 119 29.70 -0.55 -2.28
N SER A 120 30.37 -1.64 -2.62
CA SER A 120 29.81 -2.99 -2.53
C SER A 120 29.36 -3.23 -1.08
N PRO A 121 28.13 -3.72 -0.83
CA PRO A 121 27.79 -4.27 0.48
C PRO A 121 28.62 -5.52 0.79
#